data_AF-A0A2V7UIB2-F1
#
_entry.id   AF-A0A2V7UIB2-F1
#
_cell.length_a   1.000
_cell.length_b   1.000
_cell.length_c   1.000
_cell.angle_alpha   90.00
_cell.angle_beta   90.00
_cell.angle_gamma   90.00
#
_symmetry.space_group_name_H-M   'P 1'
#
loop_
_entity.id
_entity.type
_entity.pdbx_description
1 polymer ?
#
loop_
_entity_poly.entity_id
_entity_poly.type
_entity_poly.pdbx_seq_one_letter_code
_entity_poly.pdbx_strand_id
1 'polypeptide(L)'
;MVPSPLTLDLLTAMITPAVLISACGTLIFSTSTRLARVVDRVRELTNAMDTLYAGAEGDFLEERRAEVERQLAIHAQRGRLIQWSLTSYYVSLGLFVGSAAAIGVAAFLHVAAWLPTTMGILGTLALFYASVLLINETRLAVRSVNAEMSFALKLRDLHVERHREGERELRVRAGP
;
A
#
# COMPACT_ATOMS: atom_id res chain seq x y z
N MET A 1 16.51 47.75 4.38
CA MET A 1 16.61 47.10 5.70
C MET A 1 17.22 45.73 5.45
N VAL A 2 18.53 45.56 5.67
CA VAL A 2 19.22 44.29 5.43
C VAL A 2 18.79 43.32 6.53
N PRO A 3 18.34 42.09 6.22
CA PRO A 3 18.03 41.12 7.25
C PRO A 3 19.27 40.88 8.11
N SER A 4 19.11 40.91 9.44
CA SER A 4 20.18 40.55 10.37
C SER A 4 20.66 39.12 10.07
N PRO A 5 21.97 38.81 10.20
CA PRO A 5 22.55 37.51 9.81
C PRO A 5 21.80 36.32 10.44
N LEU A 6 21.31 36.48 11.67
CA LEU A 6 20.50 35.49 12.39
C LEU A 6 19.18 35.12 11.68
N THR A 7 18.58 36.04 10.92
CA THR A 7 17.33 35.80 10.19
C THR A 7 17.54 34.90 8.97
N LEU A 8 18.64 35.09 8.24
CA LEU A 8 18.98 34.29 7.06
C LEU A 8 19.39 32.87 7.46
N ASP A 9 20.15 32.72 8.55
CA ASP A 9 20.56 31.42 9.06
C ASP A 9 19.36 30.59 9.52
N LEU A 10 18.39 31.22 10.20
CA LEU A 10 17.16 30.57 10.64
C LEU A 10 16.33 30.09 9.44
N LEU A 11 16.08 30.96 8.46
CA LEU A 11 15.31 30.59 7.27
C LEU A 11 15.98 29.47 6.48
N THR A 12 17.31 29.51 6.36
CA THR A 12 18.09 28.47 5.67
C THR A 12 18.02 27.13 6.40
N ALA A 13 18.12 27.13 7.73
CA ALA A 13 17.98 25.92 8.54
C ALA A 13 16.59 25.26 8.43
N MET A 14 15.55 26.05 8.15
CA MET A 14 14.18 25.55 7.96
C MET A 14 13.93 24.92 6.58
N ILE A 15 14.82 25.10 5.60
CA ILE A 15 14.66 24.54 4.25
C ILE A 15 14.64 23.01 4.30
N THR A 16 15.59 22.40 5.01
CA THR A 16 15.71 20.93 5.10
C THR A 16 14.45 20.27 5.66
N PRO A 17 13.94 20.64 6.85
CA PRO A 17 12.70 20.03 7.36
C PRO A 17 11.50 20.37 6.49
N ALA A 18 11.42 21.55 5.85
CA ALA A 18 10.30 21.90 4.96
C ALA A 18 10.21 21.00 3.72
N VAL A 19 11.36 20.68 3.10
CA VAL A 19 11.43 19.76 1.96
C VAL A 19 11.05 18.34 2.40
N LEU A 20 11.53 17.89 3.56
CA LEU A 20 11.22 16.57 4.09
C LEU A 20 9.74 16.42 4.48
N ILE A 21 9.12 17.46 5.05
CA ILE A 21 7.68 17.53 5.33
C ILE A 21 6.88 17.38 4.03
N SER A 22 7.29 18.09 2.98
CA SER A 22 6.63 18.03 1.67
C SER A 22 6.73 16.64 1.06
N ALA A 23 7.91 16.01 1.10
CA ALA A 23 8.11 14.64 0.64
C ALA A 23 7.26 13.63 1.44
N CYS A 24 7.18 13.77 2.76
CA CYS A 24 6.28 12.97 3.59
C CYS A 24 4.82 13.15 3.15
N GLY A 25 4.38 14.39 2.93
CA GLY A 25 3.03 14.68 2.45
C GLY A 25 2.69 13.95 1.15
N THR A 26 3.59 13.98 0.18
CA THR A 26 3.43 13.25 -1.10
C THR A 26 3.36 11.73 -0.89
N LEU A 27 4.24 11.17 -0.06
CA LEU A 27 4.28 9.74 0.23
C LEU A 27 3.02 9.28 0.99
N ILE A 28 2.58 10.06 1.99
CA ILE A 28 1.33 9.82 2.72
C ILE A 28 0.16 9.84 1.77
N PHE A 29 0.03 10.88 0.94
CA PHE A 29 -1.07 10.98 -0.02
C PHE A 29 -1.08 9.77 -0.99
N SER A 30 0.06 9.47 -1.61
CA SER A 30 0.20 8.31 -2.50
C SER A 30 -0.19 6.99 -1.81
N THR A 31 0.30 6.79 -0.58
CA THR A 31 0.05 5.56 0.18
C THR A 31 -1.40 5.46 0.66
N SER A 32 -2.02 6.58 1.04
CA SER A 32 -3.44 6.64 1.43
C SER A 32 -4.36 6.28 0.26
N THR A 33 -4.06 6.78 -0.96
CA THR A 33 -4.82 6.36 -2.15
C THR A 33 -4.66 4.86 -2.44
N ARG A 34 -3.47 4.30 -2.20
CA ARG A 34 -3.23 2.85 -2.32
C ARG A 34 -4.04 2.06 -1.30
N LEU A 35 -4.09 2.52 -0.05
CA LEU A 35 -4.90 1.88 1.00
C LEU A 35 -6.38 1.85 0.62
N ALA A 36 -6.92 2.98 0.15
CA ALA A 36 -8.32 3.07 -0.28
C ALA A 36 -8.65 1.99 -1.34
N ARG A 37 -7.81 1.88 -2.39
CA ARG A 37 -7.99 0.84 -3.43
C ARG A 37 -7.95 -0.58 -2.87
N VAL A 38 -7.08 -0.86 -1.89
CA VAL A 38 -7.02 -2.19 -1.25
C VAL A 38 -8.27 -2.45 -0.41
N VAL A 39 -8.77 -1.45 0.33
CA VAL A 39 -10.02 -1.56 1.11
C VAL A 39 -11.21 -1.78 0.18
N ASP A 40 -11.28 -1.06 -0.94
CA ASP A 40 -12.35 -1.24 -1.93
C ASP A 40 -12.28 -2.64 -2.54
N ARG A 41 -11.09 -3.15 -2.86
CA ARG A 41 -10.92 -4.53 -3.35
C ARG A 41 -11.35 -5.59 -2.34
N VAL A 42 -11.06 -5.38 -1.05
CA VAL A 42 -11.53 -6.27 0.03
C VAL A 42 -13.05 -6.28 0.12
N ARG A 43 -13.70 -5.11 0.00
CA ARG A 43 -15.17 -5.01 -0.02
C ARG A 43 -15.77 -5.72 -1.22
N GLU A 44 -15.22 -5.53 -2.42
CA GLU A 44 -15.65 -6.25 -3.63
C GLU A 44 -15.55 -7.77 -3.45
N LEU A 45 -14.43 -8.27 -2.94
CA LEU A 45 -14.22 -9.70 -2.71
C LEU A 45 -15.18 -10.26 -1.67
N THR A 46 -15.46 -9.50 -0.62
CA THR A 46 -16.44 -9.89 0.41
C THR A 46 -17.83 -10.04 -0.20
N ASN A 47 -18.28 -9.07 -1.01
CA ASN A 47 -19.56 -9.16 -1.72
C ASN A 47 -19.59 -10.34 -2.70
N ALA A 48 -18.48 -10.61 -3.39
CA ALA A 48 -18.35 -11.77 -4.26
C ALA A 48 -18.43 -13.11 -3.48
N MET A 49 -17.88 -13.18 -2.27
CA MET A 49 -18.07 -14.35 -1.40
C MET A 49 -19.54 -14.51 -1.03
N ASP A 50 -20.19 -13.46 -0.54
CA ASP A 50 -21.58 -13.52 -0.10
C ASP A 50 -22.50 -14.02 -1.22
N THR A 51 -22.32 -13.53 -2.45
CA THR A 51 -23.07 -14.01 -3.62
C THR A 51 -22.79 -15.48 -3.96
N LEU A 52 -21.53 -15.94 -3.86
CA LEU A 52 -21.19 -17.35 -4.09
C LEU A 52 -21.76 -18.30 -3.02
N TYR A 53 -21.88 -17.83 -1.77
CA TYR A 53 -22.46 -18.60 -0.67
C TYR A 53 -23.99 -18.55 -0.65
N ALA A 54 -24.62 -17.49 -1.19
CA ALA A 54 -26.08 -17.33 -1.28
C ALA A 54 -26.77 -18.22 -2.34
N GLY A 55 -26.10 -19.27 -2.84
CA GLY A 55 -26.67 -20.23 -3.77
C GLY A 55 -26.42 -19.94 -5.25
N ALA A 56 -25.30 -19.30 -5.60
CA ALA A 56 -24.91 -19.12 -6.99
C ALA A 56 -24.86 -20.47 -7.74
N GLU A 57 -25.54 -20.56 -8.88
CA GLU A 57 -25.42 -21.68 -9.81
C GLU A 57 -24.27 -21.42 -10.78
N GLY A 58 -23.37 -22.39 -10.93
CA GLY A 58 -22.21 -22.24 -11.80
C GLY A 58 -21.28 -23.42 -11.75
N ASP A 59 -20.36 -23.45 -12.70
CA ASP A 59 -19.34 -24.48 -12.81
C ASP A 59 -18.16 -24.19 -11.86
N PHE A 60 -17.62 -25.22 -11.21
CA PHE A 60 -16.47 -25.13 -10.28
C PHE A 60 -16.67 -24.18 -9.07
N LEU A 61 -17.84 -24.22 -8.41
CA LEU A 61 -18.17 -23.33 -7.29
C LEU A 61 -17.20 -23.42 -6.11
N GLU A 62 -16.78 -24.62 -5.71
CA GLU A 62 -15.80 -24.80 -4.62
C GLU A 62 -14.46 -24.15 -4.94
N GLU A 63 -13.99 -24.30 -6.19
CA GLU A 63 -12.72 -23.76 -6.65
C GLU A 63 -12.75 -22.22 -6.74
N ARG A 64 -13.91 -21.65 -7.14
CA ARG A 64 -14.14 -20.20 -7.08
C ARG A 64 -14.19 -19.67 -5.65
N ARG A 65 -14.88 -20.36 -4.73
CA ARG A 65 -14.97 -19.97 -3.32
C ARG A 65 -13.59 -19.94 -2.66
N ALA A 66 -12.80 -21.00 -2.86
CA ALA A 66 -11.45 -21.10 -2.32
C ALA A 66 -10.54 -19.98 -2.85
N GLU A 67 -10.66 -19.62 -4.13
CA GLU A 67 -9.88 -18.54 -4.71
C GLU A 67 -10.28 -17.16 -4.15
N VAL A 68 -11.57 -16.86 -4.01
CA VAL A 68 -12.02 -15.58 -3.45
C VAL A 68 -11.59 -15.44 -1.98
N GLU A 69 -11.68 -16.51 -1.18
CA GLU A 69 -11.20 -16.53 0.20
C GLU A 69 -9.68 -16.29 0.28
N ARG A 70 -8.90 -16.96 -0.60
CA ARG A 70 -7.46 -16.75 -0.71
C ARG A 70 -7.12 -15.29 -1.05
N GLN A 71 -7.82 -14.70 -2.02
CA GLN A 71 -7.62 -13.30 -2.40
C GLN A 71 -7.98 -12.37 -1.23
N LEU A 72 -9.10 -12.60 -0.54
CA LEU A 72 -9.53 -11.78 0.59
C LEU A 72 -8.46 -11.76 1.70
N ALA A 73 -7.92 -12.92 2.08
CA ALA A 73 -6.87 -13.02 3.09
C ALA A 73 -5.60 -12.23 2.69
N ILE A 74 -5.18 -12.33 1.43
CA ILE A 74 -4.00 -11.62 0.91
C ILE A 74 -4.23 -10.10 0.91
N HIS A 75 -5.37 -9.64 0.39
CA HIS A 75 -5.66 -8.20 0.33
C HIS A 75 -5.86 -7.58 1.73
N ALA A 76 -6.43 -8.34 2.68
CA ALA A 76 -6.50 -7.91 4.09
C ALA A 76 -5.10 -7.78 4.73
N GLN A 77 -4.20 -8.75 4.48
CA GLN A 77 -2.81 -8.67 4.97
C GLN A 77 -2.06 -7.47 4.35
N ARG A 78 -2.26 -7.23 3.05
CA ARG A 78 -1.68 -6.06 2.36
C ARG A 78 -2.16 -4.75 2.98
N GLY A 79 -3.45 -4.63 3.27
CA GLY A 79 -4.02 -3.45 3.93
C GLY A 79 -3.31 -3.11 5.23
N ARG A 80 -2.98 -4.11 6.05
CA ARG A 80 -2.24 -3.92 7.31
C ARG A 80 -0.81 -3.41 7.10
N LEU A 81 -0.09 -3.91 6.10
CA LEU A 81 1.24 -3.39 5.76
C LEU A 81 1.18 -1.92 5.33
N ILE A 82 0.19 -1.54 4.51
CA ILE A 82 0.01 -0.15 4.09
C ILE A 82 -0.30 0.76 5.29
N GLN A 83 -1.14 0.32 6.21
CA GLN A 83 -1.46 1.06 7.43
C GLN A 83 -0.23 1.28 8.32
N TRP A 84 0.60 0.26 8.49
CA TRP A 84 1.85 0.40 9.24
C TRP A 84 2.82 1.37 8.55
N SER A 85 2.91 1.34 7.22
CA SER A 85 3.72 2.32 6.47
C SER A 85 3.20 3.74 6.66
N LEU A 86 1.88 3.95 6.55
CA LEU A 86 1.25 5.25 6.79
C LEU A 86 1.51 5.77 8.19
N THR A 87 1.35 4.92 9.20
CA THR A 87 1.62 5.28 10.60
C THR A 87 3.06 5.75 10.76
N SER A 88 4.02 5.02 10.19
CA SER A 88 5.44 5.41 10.22
C SER A 88 5.72 6.70 9.46
N TYR A 89 5.04 6.96 8.34
CA TYR A 89 5.15 8.25 7.64
C TYR A 89 4.59 9.40 8.48
N TYR A 90 3.47 9.21 9.18
CA TYR A 90 2.94 10.23 10.09
C TYR A 90 3.87 10.50 11.27
N VAL A 91 4.51 9.47 11.83
CA VAL A 91 5.55 9.63 12.87
C VAL A 91 6.72 10.44 12.35
N SER A 92 7.24 10.10 11.17
CA SER A 92 8.33 10.84 10.52
C SER A 92 7.97 12.31 10.25
N LEU A 93 6.77 12.56 9.70
CA LEU A 93 6.24 13.89 9.49
C LEU A 93 6.19 14.70 10.80
N GLY A 94 5.68 14.09 11.88
CA GLY A 94 5.64 14.71 13.20
C GLY A 94 7.03 15.08 13.73
N LEU A 95 8.02 14.21 13.52
CA LEU A 95 9.41 14.47 13.90
C LEU A 95 10.03 15.61 13.09
N PHE A 96 9.74 15.74 11.79
CA PHE A 96 10.23 16.86 10.99
C PHE A 96 9.55 18.18 11.34
N VAL A 97 8.23 18.17 11.60
CA VAL A 97 7.51 19.35 12.11
C VAL A 97 8.07 19.76 13.47
N GLY A 98 8.31 18.79 14.36
CA GLY A 98 8.96 19.01 15.66
C GLY A 98 10.36 19.60 15.51
N SER A 99 11.16 19.06 14.58
CA SER A 99 12.49 19.59 14.26
C SER A 99 12.41 21.05 13.78
N ALA A 100 11.51 21.38 12.85
CA ALA A 100 11.31 22.76 12.39
C ALA A 100 10.88 23.71 13.52
N ALA A 101 9.99 23.27 14.41
CA ALA A 101 9.60 24.04 15.59
C ALA A 101 10.77 24.23 16.56
N ALA A 102 11.58 23.19 16.78
CA ALA A 102 12.76 23.23 17.62
C ALA A 102 13.83 24.20 17.08
N ILE A 103 14.00 24.31 15.75
CA ILE A 103 14.90 25.31 15.14
C ILE A 103 14.46 26.71 15.55
N GLY A 104 13.17 27.01 15.45
CA GLY A 104 12.60 28.28 15.87
C GLY A 104 12.86 28.56 17.36
N VAL A 105 12.53 27.60 18.24
CA VAL A 105 12.72 27.75 19.69
C VAL A 105 14.19 27.94 20.06
N ALA A 106 15.10 27.17 19.48
CA ALA A 106 16.53 27.25 19.75
C ALA A 106 17.12 28.61 19.38
N ALA A 107 16.60 29.26 18.32
CA ALA A 107 17.04 30.59 17.89
C ALA A 107 16.67 31.70 18.89
N PHE A 108 15.58 31.56 19.64
CA PHE A 108 15.16 32.57 20.63
C PHE A 108 15.72 32.30 22.03
N LEU A 109 15.70 31.04 22.48
CA LEU A 109 16.03 30.69 23.87
C LEU A 109 17.51 30.32 24.05
N HIS A 110 18.29 30.08 22.99
CA HIS A 110 19.67 29.56 23.04
C HIS A 110 19.84 28.26 23.87
N VAL A 111 18.74 27.57 24.17
CA VAL A 111 18.72 26.29 24.90
C VAL A 111 18.40 25.17 23.90
N ALA A 112 19.03 24.01 24.08
CA ALA A 112 18.76 22.76 23.35
C ALA A 112 19.05 22.77 21.83
N ALA A 113 20.22 23.29 21.42
CA ALA A 113 20.68 23.26 20.02
C ALA A 113 20.78 21.84 19.40
N TRP A 114 20.83 20.78 20.21
CA TRP A 114 20.86 19.39 19.76
C TRP A 114 19.46 18.82 19.43
N LEU A 115 18.39 19.47 19.90
CA LEU A 115 17.01 18.98 19.76
C LEU A 115 16.54 18.93 18.30
N PRO A 116 16.77 19.97 17.45
CA PRO A 116 16.40 19.91 16.04
C PRO A 116 17.10 18.76 15.29
N THR A 117 18.39 18.56 15.58
CA THR A 117 19.23 17.55 14.93
C THR A 117 18.76 16.14 15.28
N THR A 118 18.49 15.87 16.56
CA THR A 118 18.01 14.55 17.00
C THR A 118 16.63 14.21 16.43
N MET A 119 15.70 15.18 16.45
CA MET A 119 14.39 15.00 15.81
C MET A 119 14.51 14.76 14.29
N GLY A 120 15.39 15.49 13.60
CA GLY A 120 15.63 15.30 12.16
C GLY A 120 16.20 13.92 11.84
N ILE A 121 17.16 13.42 12.62
CA ILE A 121 17.72 12.07 12.45
C ILE A 121 16.65 11.01 12.70
N LEU A 122 15.91 11.10 13.80
CA LEU A 122 14.83 10.16 14.11
C LEU A 122 13.74 10.17 13.03
N GLY A 123 13.35 11.35 12.54
CA GLY A 123 12.38 11.50 11.46
C GLY A 123 12.86 10.82 10.18
N THR A 124 14.14 10.96 9.85
CA THR A 124 14.75 10.34 8.66
C THR A 124 14.77 8.82 8.78
N LEU A 125 15.12 8.27 9.94
CA LEU A 125 15.08 6.82 10.19
C LEU A 125 13.66 6.25 10.11
N ALA A 126 12.68 6.96 10.67
CA ALA A 126 11.27 6.58 10.56
C ALA A 126 10.76 6.63 9.11
N LEU A 127 11.18 7.64 8.32
CA LEU A 127 10.85 7.73 6.88
C LEU A 127 11.44 6.57 6.09
N PHE A 128 12.70 6.22 6.39
CA PHE A 128 13.39 5.12 5.75
C PHE A 128 12.70 3.79 6.06
N TYR A 129 12.38 3.54 7.33
CA TYR A 129 11.62 2.36 7.77
C TYR A 129 10.26 2.26 7.06
N ALA A 130 9.50 3.35 7.00
CA ALA A 130 8.22 3.40 6.27
C ALA A 130 8.38 3.02 4.79
N SER A 131 9.44 3.51 4.16
CA SER A 131 9.76 3.24 2.75
C SER A 131 10.10 1.77 2.51
N VAL A 132 10.88 1.14 3.40
CA VAL A 132 11.15 -0.30 3.35
C VAL A 132 9.87 -1.12 3.46
N LEU A 133 8.98 -0.72 4.37
CA LEU A 133 7.70 -1.40 4.58
C LEU A 133 6.79 -1.29 3.34
N LEU A 134 6.77 -0.12 2.69
CA LEU A 134 6.05 0.08 1.43
C LEU A 134 6.63 -0.72 0.25
N ILE A 135 7.96 -0.89 0.19
CA ILE A 135 8.61 -1.77 -0.79
C ILE A 135 8.18 -3.23 -0.57
N ASN A 136 8.12 -3.68 0.68
CA ASN A 136 7.65 -5.04 1.01
C ASN A 136 6.19 -5.26 0.62
N GLU A 137 5.31 -4.27 0.85
CA GLU A 137 3.93 -4.32 0.36
C GLU A 137 3.88 -4.41 -1.16
N THR A 138 4.68 -3.62 -1.87
CA THR A 138 4.67 -3.60 -3.33
C THR A 138 5.12 -4.95 -3.90
N ARG A 139 6.11 -5.61 -3.28
CA ARG A 139 6.52 -6.97 -3.64
C ARG A 139 5.40 -7.99 -3.43
N LEU A 140 4.64 -7.87 -2.33
CA LEU A 140 3.49 -8.74 -2.07
C LEU A 140 2.36 -8.48 -3.08
N ALA A 141 2.11 -7.23 -3.45
CA ALA A 141 1.13 -6.85 -4.46
C ALA A 141 1.42 -7.51 -5.81
N VAL A 142 2.67 -7.44 -6.28
CA VAL A 142 3.09 -8.09 -7.54
C VAL A 142 2.91 -9.60 -7.48
N ARG A 143 3.29 -10.23 -6.36
CA ARG A 143 3.09 -11.68 -6.16
C ARG A 143 1.61 -12.06 -6.19
N SER A 144 0.73 -11.27 -5.57
CA SER A 144 -0.71 -11.49 -5.59
C SER A 144 -1.27 -11.46 -7.00
N VAL A 145 -0.92 -10.43 -7.77
CA VAL A 145 -1.38 -10.25 -9.16
C VAL A 145 -0.91 -11.42 -10.05
N ASN A 146 0.35 -11.85 -9.88
CA ASN A 146 0.86 -13.00 -10.63
C ASN A 146 0.12 -14.30 -10.30
N ALA A 147 -0.27 -14.50 -9.04
CA ALA A 147 -1.06 -15.65 -8.61
C ALA A 147 -2.51 -15.61 -9.13
N GLU A 148 -3.13 -14.43 -9.16
CA GLU A 148 -4.46 -14.24 -9.75
C GLU A 148 -4.41 -14.52 -11.27
N MET A 149 -3.37 -14.06 -11.96
CA MET A 149 -3.17 -14.31 -13.40
C MET A 149 -2.98 -15.80 -13.70
N SER A 150 -2.16 -16.51 -12.92
CA SER A 150 -1.94 -17.95 -13.14
C SER A 150 -3.22 -18.76 -12.89
N PHE A 151 -4.02 -18.39 -11.90
CA PHE A 151 -5.32 -19.00 -11.66
C PHE A 151 -6.30 -18.74 -12.82
N ALA A 152 -6.37 -17.51 -13.33
CA ALA A 152 -7.22 -17.17 -14.47
C ALA A 152 -6.86 -17.97 -15.73
N LEU A 153 -5.55 -18.15 -16.00
CA LEU A 153 -5.07 -18.98 -17.11
C LEU A 153 -5.43 -20.47 -16.90
N LYS A 154 -5.24 -21.01 -15.69
CA LYS A 154 -5.64 -22.38 -15.35
C LYS A 154 -7.14 -22.61 -15.60
N LEU A 155 -7.98 -21.67 -15.16
CA LEU A 155 -9.43 -21.79 -15.32
C LEU A 155 -9.87 -21.71 -16.80
N ARG A 156 -9.21 -20.86 -17.60
CA ARG A 156 -9.42 -20.80 -19.06
C ARG A 156 -9.09 -22.15 -19.71
N ASP A 157 -7.96 -22.74 -19.37
CA ASP A 157 -7.51 -24.00 -19.98
C ASP A 157 -8.47 -25.15 -19.66
N LEU A 158 -8.96 -25.24 -18.41
CA LEU A 158 -10.02 -26.18 -18.01
C LEU A 158 -11.33 -26.01 -18.80
N HIS A 159 -11.74 -24.77 -19.09
CA HIS A 159 -12.92 -24.50 -19.92
C HIS A 159 -12.71 -24.95 -21.38
N VAL A 160 -11.53 -24.71 -21.93
CA VAL A 160 -11.18 -25.12 -23.30
C VAL A 160 -11.16 -26.65 -23.42
N GLU A 161 -10.62 -27.35 -22.42
CA GLU A 161 -10.62 -28.82 -22.37
C GLU A 161 -12.04 -29.37 -22.32
N ARG A 162 -12.89 -28.86 -21.42
CA ARG A 162 -14.30 -29.28 -21.31
C ARG A 162 -15.08 -29.05 -22.61
N HIS A 163 -14.88 -27.92 -23.29
CA HIS A 163 -15.51 -27.66 -24.59
C HIS A 163 -15.05 -28.65 -25.67
N ARG A 164 -13.75 -29.00 -25.71
CA ARG A 164 -13.21 -29.98 -26.66
C ARG A 164 -13.74 -31.40 -26.39
N GLU A 165 -13.91 -31.77 -25.13
CA GLU A 165 -14.50 -33.06 -24.74
C GLU A 165 -15.96 -33.13 -25.17
N GLY A 166 -16.75 -32.09 -24.92
CA GLY A 166 -18.14 -32.02 -25.39
C GLY A 166 -18.27 -32.10 -26.91
N GLU A 167 -17.41 -31.43 -27.68
CA GLU A 167 -17.39 -31.55 -29.15
C GLU A 167 -17.02 -32.96 -29.62
N ARG A 168 -16.10 -33.64 -28.92
CA ARG A 168 -15.73 -35.04 -29.23
C ARG A 168 -16.88 -35.99 -28.96
N GLU A 169 -17.56 -35.86 -27.82
CA GLU A 169 -18.72 -36.68 -27.48
C GLU A 169 -19.88 -36.52 -28.46
N LEU A 170 -20.16 -35.27 -28.89
CA LEU A 170 -21.17 -34.98 -29.91
C LEU A 170 -20.81 -35.61 -31.27
N ARG A 171 -19.54 -35.55 -31.67
CA ARG A 171 -19.07 -36.19 -32.92
C ARG A 171 -19.14 -37.72 -32.86
N VAL A 172 -18.86 -38.33 -31.70
CA VAL A 172 -18.99 -39.78 -31.50
C VAL A 172 -20.45 -40.22 -31.53
N ARG A 173 -21.38 -39.44 -30.96
CA ARG A 173 -22.82 -39.72 -31.02
C ARG A 173 -23.46 -39.46 -32.40
N ALA A 174 -22.88 -38.58 -33.21
CA ALA A 174 -23.37 -38.24 -34.55
C ALA A 174 -22.69 -39.05 -35.68
N GLY A 175 -21.72 -39.91 -35.37
CA GLY A 175 -21.18 -40.90 -36.30
C GLY A 175 -22.17 -42.05 -36.52
N PRO A 176 -22.18 -42.65 -37.73
CA PRO A 176 -23.31 -43.43 -38.29
C PRO A 176 -23.71 -44.67 -37.49
#